data_AF-A0A0F8NCE6-F1
#
_entry.id   AF-A0A0F8NCE6-F1
#
_cell.length_a   1.000
_cell.length_b   1.000
_cell.length_c   1.000
_cell.angle_alpha   90.00
_cell.angle_beta   90.00
_cell.angle_gamma   90.00
#
_symmetry.space_group_name_H-M   'P 1'
#
loop_
_entity.id
_entity.type
_entity.pdbx_description
1 polymer ?
#
loop_
_entity_poly.entity_id
_entity_poly.type
_entity_poly.pdbx_seq_one_letter_code
_entity_poly.pdbx_strand_id
1 'polypeptide(L)'
;MLIAVVLFASGCSSPTQEVENETGGMVEEVTEEAEDIAEEAEDIAGENKTETVPDKNIVQTAEDAGSFKTLVTAIKAAGLEETLSGEGPFTVFAPTDEAFAALPAGTLDSLLKDKEALTRVLTYHVASGKYMAADVVDMTSIKTLEGSELPVDTTEGVKVGDANVTATDIEASNGVIHVIDKVLIPPE
;
A
#
# COMPACT_ATOMS: atom_id res chain seq x y z
N MET A 1 -23.11 -3.83 -65.63
CA MET A 1 -23.16 -2.64 -64.75
C MET A 1 -21.95 -2.77 -63.83
N LEU A 2 -20.74 -2.26 -64.11
CA LEU A 2 -20.35 -0.85 -64.36
C LEU A 2 -21.09 0.07 -63.37
N ILE A 3 -20.43 0.65 -62.37
CA ILE A 3 -19.54 1.81 -62.48
C ILE A 3 -18.40 1.78 -61.44
N ALA A 4 -17.29 2.42 -61.82
CA ALA A 4 -15.98 2.46 -61.19
C ALA A 4 -15.68 3.85 -60.55
N VAL A 5 -14.72 3.84 -59.60
CA VAL A 5 -13.65 4.84 -59.32
C VAL A 5 -14.04 6.28 -58.89
N VAL A 6 -13.64 6.64 -57.66
CA VAL A 6 -12.83 7.82 -57.23
C VAL A 6 -12.27 7.41 -55.84
N LEU A 7 -10.99 7.13 -55.55
CA LEU A 7 -9.70 7.83 -55.73
C LEU A 7 -9.55 9.07 -54.84
N PHE A 8 -9.14 8.86 -53.58
CA PHE A 8 -8.35 9.83 -52.82
C PHE A 8 -7.24 9.09 -52.07
N ALA A 9 -6.02 9.37 -52.50
CA ALA A 9 -4.78 9.07 -51.79
C ALA A 9 -4.45 10.22 -50.82
N SER A 10 -3.45 9.99 -49.97
CA SER A 10 -2.79 10.89 -49.01
C SER A 10 -3.34 10.75 -47.59
N GLY A 11 -2.56 10.43 -46.56
CA GLY A 11 -1.12 10.23 -46.43
C GLY A 11 -0.84 9.75 -45.02
N CYS A 12 0.18 8.90 -44.86
CA CYS A 12 0.79 8.62 -43.56
C CYS A 12 1.37 9.91 -42.99
N SER A 13 1.11 10.21 -41.72
CA SER A 13 2.11 10.90 -40.88
C SER A 13 1.70 10.80 -39.41
N SER A 14 2.50 10.07 -38.63
CA SER A 14 2.63 10.24 -37.17
C SER A 14 3.74 11.30 -36.91
N PRO A 15 4.22 11.47 -35.67
CA PRO A 15 3.71 12.28 -34.54
C PRO A 15 4.69 13.45 -34.23
N THR A 16 4.74 13.96 -32.97
CA THR A 16 5.70 14.92 -32.34
C THR A 16 5.29 16.41 -32.48
N GLN A 17 4.84 17.13 -31.44
CA GLN A 17 5.46 17.64 -30.18
C GLN A 17 6.52 18.71 -30.44
N GLU A 18 6.17 19.99 -30.24
CA GLU A 18 7.11 21.11 -30.07
C GLU A 18 6.46 22.19 -29.18
N VAL A 19 6.98 22.39 -27.96
CA VAL A 19 7.10 23.73 -27.39
C VAL A 19 8.50 23.82 -26.84
N GLU A 20 9.23 24.69 -27.51
CA GLU A 20 10.63 25.02 -27.36
C GLU A 20 10.80 25.94 -26.15
N ASN A 21 11.81 25.68 -25.32
CA ASN A 21 12.53 26.79 -24.72
C ASN A 21 14.02 26.56 -24.97
N GLU A 22 14.59 27.56 -25.64
CA GLU A 22 15.98 27.64 -26.03
C GLU A 22 16.80 28.20 -24.86
N THR A 23 18.08 27.83 -24.86
CA THR A 23 19.30 28.54 -24.40
C THR A 23 20.17 27.48 -23.71
N GLY A 24 21.29 26.98 -24.21
CA GLY A 24 22.27 27.49 -25.16
C GLY A 24 23.67 27.34 -24.52
N GLY A 25 24.62 26.72 -25.23
CA GLY A 25 26.05 26.64 -24.85
C GLY A 25 26.48 25.23 -24.43
N MET A 26 27.00 24.34 -25.28
CA MET A 26 28.21 24.38 -26.13
C MET A 26 29.50 24.19 -25.33
N VAL A 27 30.03 22.96 -25.37
CA VAL A 27 31.44 22.47 -25.40
C VAL A 27 31.38 20.99 -24.94
N GLU A 28 32.15 20.01 -25.38
CA GLU A 28 33.13 19.77 -26.43
C GLU A 28 33.25 18.24 -26.51
N GLU A 29 33.43 17.70 -27.72
CA GLU A 29 33.62 16.28 -28.03
C GLU A 29 35.11 15.95 -27.97
N VAL A 30 35.57 15.01 -27.11
CA VAL A 30 36.76 14.20 -27.40
C VAL A 30 36.82 12.92 -26.53
N THR A 31 36.66 11.79 -27.21
CA THR A 31 37.54 10.60 -27.24
C THR A 31 37.75 9.65 -26.05
N GLU A 32 37.61 8.36 -26.43
CA GLU A 32 38.47 7.20 -26.11
C GLU A 32 38.45 6.68 -24.66
N GLU A 33 37.83 5.52 -24.43
CA GLU A 33 38.35 4.15 -24.58
C GLU A 33 38.94 3.61 -23.27
N ALA A 34 38.54 2.37 -22.94
CA ALA A 34 39.17 1.44 -21.98
C ALA A 34 39.15 1.87 -20.50
N GLU A 35 39.06 1.03 -19.49
CA GLU A 35 39.01 -0.42 -19.32
C GLU A 35 38.48 -0.67 -17.89
N ASP A 36 37.75 -1.77 -17.71
CA ASP A 36 37.73 -2.67 -16.55
C ASP A 36 38.16 -2.16 -15.16
N ILE A 37 37.24 -2.16 -14.17
CA ILE A 37 37.44 -2.83 -12.86
C ILE A 37 36.14 -2.82 -12.04
N ALA A 38 35.80 -4.00 -11.53
CA ALA A 38 34.79 -4.24 -10.53
C ALA A 38 35.27 -3.84 -9.11
N GLU A 39 34.28 -3.67 -8.22
CA GLU A 39 34.36 -3.72 -6.74
C GLU A 39 34.81 -2.44 -6.01
N GLU A 40 33.85 -1.72 -5.43
CA GLU A 40 33.72 -1.58 -3.97
C GLU A 40 32.37 -0.92 -3.62
N ALA A 41 31.76 -1.45 -2.57
CA ALA A 41 30.58 -0.91 -1.93
C ALA A 41 30.96 0.31 -1.06
N GLU A 42 29.91 0.90 -0.49
CA GLU A 42 29.89 1.75 0.70
C GLU A 42 29.71 3.26 0.46
N ASP A 43 28.47 3.66 0.78
CA ASP A 43 28.15 4.74 1.70
C ASP A 43 28.05 6.17 1.16
N ILE A 44 26.81 6.59 0.93
CA ILE A 44 26.41 7.98 1.15
C ILE A 44 25.25 8.00 2.14
N ALA A 45 25.60 7.84 3.42
CA ALA A 45 24.76 8.15 4.56
C ALA A 45 24.51 9.65 4.70
N GLY A 46 23.26 9.98 5.09
CA GLY A 46 22.86 11.15 5.87
C GLY A 46 22.63 12.43 5.06
N GLU A 47 21.56 13.21 5.22
CA GLU A 47 20.59 13.35 6.29
C GLU A 47 19.34 14.01 5.70
N ASN A 48 18.17 13.40 5.88
CA ASN A 48 16.98 14.20 6.16
C ASN A 48 16.28 13.58 7.38
N LYS A 49 16.88 13.82 8.55
CA LYS A 49 16.14 13.82 9.81
C LYS A 49 15.18 15.00 9.74
N THR A 50 13.93 14.74 9.36
CA THR A 50 12.84 15.66 9.70
C THR A 50 12.12 15.11 10.92
N GLU A 51 11.97 15.96 11.91
CA GLU A 51 11.37 15.66 13.19
C GLU A 51 9.85 15.48 13.03
N THR A 52 9.40 14.25 13.31
CA THR A 52 8.11 13.87 13.94
C THR A 52 6.84 14.60 13.53
N VAL A 53 6.56 14.64 12.24
CA VAL A 53 5.19 14.45 11.74
C VAL A 53 5.22 13.13 10.99
N PRO A 54 4.24 12.22 11.16
CA PRO A 54 4.17 11.08 10.27
C PRO A 54 3.87 11.64 8.87
N ASP A 55 4.90 11.88 8.06
CA ASP A 55 4.78 12.26 6.64
C ASP A 55 4.43 11.05 5.77
N LYS A 56 4.52 9.84 6.35
CA LYS A 56 4.28 8.56 5.70
C LYS A 56 2.87 8.04 5.96
N ASN A 57 2.14 7.81 4.86
CA ASN A 57 0.83 7.18 4.88
C ASN A 57 0.92 5.74 5.37
N ILE A 58 -0.23 5.16 5.76
CA ILE A 58 -0.31 3.77 6.26
C ILE A 58 0.40 2.76 5.35
N VAL A 59 0.26 2.91 4.02
CA VAL A 59 0.91 2.03 3.04
C VAL A 59 2.43 2.16 3.09
N GLN A 60 2.95 3.39 3.17
CA GLN A 60 4.39 3.64 3.25
C GLN A 60 4.97 3.13 4.57
N THR A 61 4.29 3.36 5.69
CA THR A 61 4.69 2.84 7.00
C THR A 61 4.72 1.30 7.00
N ALA A 62 3.78 0.65 6.31
CA ALA A 62 3.76 -0.79 6.14
C ALA A 62 4.92 -1.30 5.23
N GLU A 63 5.24 -0.58 4.16
CA GLU A 63 6.38 -0.89 3.28
C GLU A 63 7.72 -0.73 4.00
N ASP A 64 7.91 0.34 4.78
CA ASP A 64 9.11 0.59 5.59
C ASP A 64 9.31 -0.47 6.69
N ALA A 65 8.23 -0.91 7.32
CA ALA A 65 8.31 -1.92 8.37
C ALA A 65 8.74 -3.31 7.85
N GLY A 66 8.62 -3.57 6.54
CA GLY A 66 9.14 -4.76 5.88
C GLY A 66 8.45 -6.10 6.21
N SER A 67 7.63 -6.14 7.27
CA SER A 67 6.89 -7.31 7.79
C SER A 67 5.42 -7.36 7.34
N PHE A 68 5.03 -6.50 6.40
CA PHE A 68 3.65 -6.38 5.88
C PHE A 68 3.60 -6.54 4.35
N LYS A 69 4.57 -7.22 3.74
CA LYS A 69 4.69 -7.31 2.27
C LYS A 69 3.49 -8.01 1.65
N THR A 70 2.97 -9.03 2.33
CA THR A 70 1.77 -9.77 1.89
C THR A 70 0.54 -8.86 1.87
N LEU A 71 0.38 -8.03 2.91
CA LEU A 71 -0.72 -7.08 3.02
C LEU A 71 -0.66 -6.00 1.92
N VAL A 72 0.51 -5.41 1.67
CA VAL A 72 0.68 -4.40 0.62
C VAL A 72 0.35 -4.99 -0.75
N THR A 73 0.77 -6.22 -1.01
CA THR A 73 0.43 -6.93 -2.26
C THR A 73 -1.08 -7.16 -2.38
N ALA A 74 -1.75 -7.54 -1.30
CA ALA A 74 -3.20 -7.70 -1.26
C ALA A 74 -3.95 -6.37 -1.51
N ILE A 75 -3.52 -5.28 -0.88
CA ILE A 75 -4.09 -3.94 -1.07
C ILE A 75 -3.96 -3.50 -2.53
N LYS A 76 -2.78 -3.70 -3.14
CA LYS A 76 -2.54 -3.42 -4.56
C LYS A 76 -3.42 -4.28 -5.47
N ALA A 77 -3.60 -5.56 -5.15
CA ALA A 77 -4.46 -6.47 -5.91
C ALA A 77 -5.96 -6.11 -5.80
N ALA A 78 -6.39 -5.58 -4.65
CA ALA A 78 -7.75 -5.11 -4.40
C ALA A 78 -8.02 -3.69 -4.90
N GLY A 79 -6.98 -2.92 -5.25
CA GLY A 79 -7.11 -1.52 -5.67
C GLY A 79 -7.54 -0.58 -4.55
N LEU A 80 -7.26 -0.92 -3.29
CA LEU A 80 -7.60 -0.09 -2.12
C LEU A 80 -6.48 0.87 -1.71
N GLU A 81 -5.36 0.88 -2.43
CA GLU A 81 -4.21 1.75 -2.12
C GLU A 81 -4.59 3.23 -2.10
N GLU A 82 -5.38 3.69 -3.08
CA GLU A 82 -5.84 5.07 -3.14
C GLU A 82 -6.77 5.43 -1.97
N THR A 83 -7.65 4.50 -1.58
CA THR A 83 -8.56 4.69 -0.44
C THR A 83 -7.79 4.74 0.89
N LEU A 84 -6.81 3.85 1.07
CA LEU A 84 -5.98 3.76 2.27
C LEU A 84 -4.85 4.80 2.31
N SER A 85 -4.61 5.50 1.20
CA SER A 85 -3.73 6.68 1.12
C SER A 85 -4.52 7.99 1.10
N GLY A 86 -5.86 7.91 1.07
CA GLY A 86 -6.75 9.06 1.07
C GLY A 86 -6.75 9.80 2.40
N GLU A 87 -7.40 10.97 2.40
CA GLU A 87 -7.59 11.76 3.62
C GLU A 87 -8.54 11.04 4.59
N GLY A 88 -8.01 10.69 5.75
CA GLY A 88 -8.82 10.20 6.85
C GLY A 88 -8.13 10.37 8.19
N PRO A 89 -8.88 10.12 9.26
CA PRO A 89 -8.43 9.23 10.30
C PRO A 89 -8.94 7.82 9.99
N PHE A 90 -8.04 6.93 9.56
CA PHE A 90 -8.30 5.50 9.46
C PHE A 90 -7.58 4.75 10.57
N THR A 91 -8.17 3.67 11.06
CA THR A 91 -7.47 2.73 11.94
C THR A 91 -7.32 1.41 11.21
N VAL A 92 -6.08 0.99 10.97
CA VAL A 92 -5.78 -0.21 10.20
C VAL A 92 -5.19 -1.26 11.12
N PHE A 93 -5.87 -2.40 11.19
CA PHE A 93 -5.35 -3.60 11.84
C PHE A 93 -4.48 -4.35 10.83
N ALA A 94 -3.17 -4.21 10.95
CA ALA A 94 -2.21 -4.77 10.01
C ALA A 94 -1.68 -6.12 10.51
N PRO A 95 -2.09 -7.26 9.91
CA PRO A 95 -1.50 -8.55 10.23
C PRO A 95 -0.07 -8.64 9.70
N THR A 96 0.84 -9.16 10.53
CA THR A 96 2.22 -9.44 10.11
C THR A 96 2.29 -10.58 9.10
N ASP A 97 3.40 -10.72 8.39
CA ASP A 97 3.65 -11.90 7.54
C ASP A 97 3.60 -13.21 8.36
N GLU A 98 3.92 -13.18 9.66
CA GLU A 98 3.74 -14.32 10.57
C GLU A 98 2.26 -14.67 10.80
N ALA A 99 1.39 -13.66 10.90
CA ALA A 99 -0.05 -13.85 11.01
C ALA A 99 -0.64 -14.54 9.76
N PHE A 100 -0.15 -14.17 8.58
CA PHE A 100 -0.50 -14.84 7.33
C PHE A 100 0.05 -16.27 7.27
N ALA A 101 1.26 -16.51 7.79
CA ALA A 101 1.84 -17.85 7.88
C ALA A 101 1.15 -18.75 8.91
N ALA A 102 0.54 -18.17 9.95
CA ALA A 102 -0.23 -18.89 10.96
C ALA A 102 -1.61 -19.37 10.46
N LEU A 103 -2.09 -18.86 9.32
CA LEU A 103 -3.30 -19.37 8.69
C LEU A 103 -3.06 -20.77 8.10
N PRO A 104 -4.08 -21.63 8.08
CA PRO A 104 -3.99 -22.91 7.39
C PRO A 104 -3.68 -22.71 5.90
N ALA A 105 -2.79 -23.56 5.38
CA ALA A 105 -2.36 -23.49 3.99
C ALA A 105 -3.56 -23.55 3.03
N GLY A 106 -3.62 -22.60 2.09
CA GLY A 106 -4.69 -22.47 1.10
C GLY A 106 -5.78 -21.44 1.44
N THR A 107 -5.87 -20.94 2.68
CA THR A 107 -6.79 -19.84 3.01
C THR A 107 -6.36 -18.55 2.32
N LEU A 108 -5.08 -18.19 2.41
CA LEU A 108 -4.53 -17.03 1.71
C LEU A 108 -4.72 -17.14 0.19
N ASP A 109 -4.38 -18.29 -0.42
CA ASP A 109 -4.54 -18.51 -1.85
C ASP A 109 -6.00 -18.37 -2.30
N SER A 110 -6.95 -18.80 -1.46
CA SER A 110 -8.38 -18.65 -1.74
C SER A 110 -8.79 -17.17 -1.71
N LEU A 111 -8.30 -16.42 -0.72
CA LEU A 111 -8.52 -14.97 -0.62
C LEU A 111 -7.84 -14.20 -1.76
N LEU A 112 -6.67 -14.62 -2.22
CA LEU A 112 -5.99 -13.98 -3.36
C LEU A 112 -6.64 -14.28 -4.71
N LYS A 113 -7.31 -15.44 -4.83
CA LYS A 113 -8.09 -15.80 -6.03
C LYS A 113 -9.41 -15.04 -6.11
N ASP A 114 -9.99 -14.69 -4.96
CA ASP A 114 -11.27 -14.01 -4.86
C ASP A 114 -11.08 -12.54 -4.44
N LYS A 115 -11.15 -11.64 -5.43
CA LYS A 115 -11.01 -10.20 -5.19
C LYS A 115 -12.14 -9.62 -4.34
N GLU A 116 -13.34 -10.18 -4.40
CA GLU A 116 -14.47 -9.69 -3.60
C GLU A 116 -14.23 -10.03 -2.13
N ALA A 117 -13.82 -11.29 -1.85
CA ALA A 117 -13.43 -11.71 -0.52
C ALA A 117 -12.22 -10.90 -0.01
N LEU A 118 -11.20 -10.66 -0.85
CA LEU A 118 -10.04 -9.86 -0.49
C LEU A 118 -10.42 -8.44 -0.09
N THR A 119 -11.26 -7.79 -0.91
CA THR A 119 -11.74 -6.43 -0.64
C THR A 119 -12.50 -6.39 0.68
N ARG A 120 -13.35 -7.39 0.94
CA ARG A 120 -14.11 -7.51 2.19
C ARG A 120 -13.21 -7.71 3.40
N VAL A 121 -12.20 -8.57 3.30
CA VAL A 121 -11.20 -8.78 4.35
C VAL A 121 -10.44 -7.48 4.63
N LEU A 122 -10.02 -6.77 3.59
CA LEU A 122 -9.29 -5.50 3.75
C LEU A 122 -10.17 -4.42 4.38
N THR A 123 -11.43 -4.27 3.95
CA THR A 123 -12.36 -3.32 4.58
C THR A 123 -12.78 -3.74 5.99
N TYR A 124 -12.66 -5.02 6.35
CA TYR A 124 -12.87 -5.51 7.71
C TYR A 124 -11.68 -5.19 8.64
N HIS A 125 -10.45 -5.18 8.11
CA HIS A 125 -9.27 -4.75 8.86
C HIS A 125 -9.15 -3.22 9.01
N VAL A 126 -9.97 -2.46 8.28
CA VAL A 126 -9.93 -1.00 8.29
C VAL A 126 -11.17 -0.47 9.00
N ALA A 127 -10.96 0.32 10.04
CA ALA A 127 -12.02 1.05 10.72
C ALA A 127 -12.02 2.53 10.31
N SER A 128 -13.22 3.07 10.14
CA SER A 128 -13.43 4.51 9.94
C SER A 128 -13.32 5.22 11.28
N GLY A 129 -12.30 6.07 11.43
CA GLY A 129 -12.03 6.79 12.67
C GLY A 129 -10.61 6.55 13.18
N LYS A 130 -10.14 7.45 14.03
CA LYS A 130 -8.87 7.31 14.76
C LYS A 130 -9.20 6.73 16.12
N TYR A 131 -8.87 5.47 16.31
CA TYR A 131 -9.01 4.76 17.57
C TYR A 131 -7.61 4.47 18.12
N MET A 132 -7.23 5.19 19.17
CA MET A 132 -6.00 4.89 19.90
C MET A 132 -6.20 3.65 20.77
N ALA A 133 -5.12 3.01 21.22
CA ALA A 133 -5.23 1.86 22.12
C ALA A 133 -6.12 2.16 23.33
N ALA A 134 -6.00 3.37 23.90
CA ALA A 134 -6.82 3.83 25.01
C ALA A 134 -8.33 3.82 24.67
N ASP A 135 -8.71 4.28 23.47
CA ASP A 135 -10.10 4.28 23.03
C ASP A 135 -10.57 2.85 22.72
N VAL A 136 -9.69 2.04 22.10
CA VAL A 136 -9.98 0.64 21.76
C VAL A 136 -10.26 -0.16 23.02
N VAL A 137 -9.53 0.06 24.12
CA VAL A 137 -9.74 -0.71 25.34
C VAL A 137 -11.00 -0.33 26.13
N ASP A 138 -11.47 0.90 25.97
CA ASP A 138 -12.74 1.37 26.55
C ASP A 138 -13.95 0.97 25.69
N MET A 139 -13.72 0.55 24.44
CA MET A 139 -14.74 0.09 23.50
C MET A 139 -14.88 -1.42 23.50
N THR A 140 -16.11 -1.91 23.34
CA THR A 140 -16.41 -3.34 23.17
C THR A 140 -16.51 -3.76 21.71
N SER A 141 -16.74 -2.80 20.80
CA SER A 141 -16.83 -3.04 19.36
C SER A 141 -16.35 -1.83 18.57
N ILE A 142 -15.71 -2.09 17.43
CA ILE A 142 -15.23 -1.07 16.49
C ILE A 142 -15.97 -1.23 15.17
N LYS A 143 -16.47 -0.13 14.62
CA LYS A 143 -17.15 -0.15 13.31
C LYS A 143 -16.12 -0.15 12.18
N THR A 144 -16.12 -1.23 11.39
CA THR A 144 -15.25 -1.38 10.22
C THR A 144 -15.83 -0.70 8.98
N LEU A 145 -15.00 -0.51 7.94
CA LEU A 145 -15.45 0.00 6.63
C LEU A 145 -16.37 -0.99 5.91
N GLU A 146 -16.24 -2.28 6.20
CA GLU A 146 -17.14 -3.32 5.69
C GLU A 146 -18.58 -3.12 6.20
N GLY A 147 -18.73 -2.50 7.36
CA GLY A 147 -20.01 -2.23 8.01
C GLY A 147 -20.28 -3.12 9.22
N SER A 148 -19.55 -4.22 9.35
CA SER A 148 -19.58 -5.09 10.53
C SER A 148 -18.87 -4.48 11.74
N GLU A 149 -19.35 -4.87 12.93
CA GLU A 149 -18.72 -4.55 14.20
C GLU A 149 -17.65 -5.59 14.53
N LEU A 150 -16.44 -5.10 14.80
CA LEU A 150 -15.31 -5.91 15.20
C LEU A 150 -15.23 -5.92 16.72
N PRO A 151 -15.49 -7.06 17.39
CA PRO A 151 -15.51 -7.12 18.83
C PRO A 151 -14.10 -6.93 19.39
N VAL A 152 -13.98 -6.20 20.49
CA VAL A 152 -12.72 -6.00 21.20
C VAL A 152 -12.85 -6.66 22.56
N ASP A 153 -11.90 -7.53 22.89
CA ASP A 153 -11.79 -8.17 24.20
C ASP A 153 -10.52 -7.64 24.88
N THR A 154 -10.68 -7.12 26.09
CA THR A 154 -9.58 -6.56 26.90
C THR A 154 -9.31 -7.37 28.16
N THR A 155 -9.94 -8.53 28.31
CA THR A 155 -9.93 -9.32 29.56
C THR A 155 -8.55 -9.91 29.88
N GLU A 156 -7.82 -10.35 28.85
CA GLU A 156 -6.47 -10.97 28.97
C GLU A 156 -5.40 -10.22 28.16
N GLY A 157 -5.67 -8.96 27.80
CA GLY A 157 -4.90 -8.18 26.84
C GLY A 157 -5.78 -7.66 25.70
N VAL A 158 -5.27 -6.75 24.87
CA VAL A 158 -6.05 -6.18 23.75
C VAL A 158 -6.16 -7.20 22.63
N LYS A 159 -7.35 -7.78 22.48
CA LYS A 159 -7.73 -8.68 21.39
C LYS A 159 -8.82 -8.02 20.56
N VAL A 160 -8.70 -8.17 19.26
CA VAL A 160 -9.64 -7.63 18.28
C VAL A 160 -10.12 -8.82 17.46
N GLY A 161 -11.40 -9.18 17.58
CA GLY A 161 -11.93 -10.44 17.08
C GLY A 161 -11.24 -11.62 17.74
N ASP A 162 -10.59 -12.46 16.91
CA ASP A 162 -9.78 -13.59 17.35
C ASP A 162 -8.27 -13.32 17.29
N ALA A 163 -7.86 -12.07 17.03
CA ALA A 163 -6.47 -11.66 16.88
C ALA A 163 -5.98 -10.90 18.13
N ASN A 164 -4.75 -11.20 18.57
CA ASN A 164 -4.06 -10.44 19.59
C ASN A 164 -3.36 -9.24 18.96
N VAL A 165 -3.50 -8.08 19.59
CA VAL A 165 -2.77 -6.89 19.16
C VAL A 165 -1.37 -6.94 19.79
N THR A 166 -0.34 -7.03 18.95
CA THR A 166 1.07 -7.15 19.38
C THR A 166 1.76 -5.80 19.51
N ALA A 167 1.35 -4.82 18.70
CA ALA A 167 1.76 -3.43 18.82
C ALA A 167 0.59 -2.51 18.51
N THR A 168 0.46 -1.44 19.30
CA THR A 168 -0.57 -0.41 19.12
C THR A 168 0.04 0.96 18.91
N ASP A 169 -0.79 1.93 18.56
CA ASP A 169 -0.45 3.37 18.55
C ASP A 169 0.67 3.73 17.57
N ILE A 170 0.78 3.00 16.46
CA ILE A 170 1.68 3.36 15.37
C ILE A 170 0.99 4.47 14.56
N GLU A 171 1.41 5.71 14.80
CA GLU A 171 0.84 6.86 14.11
C GLU A 171 1.30 6.92 12.64
N ALA A 172 0.33 7.10 11.74
CA ALA A 172 0.54 7.35 10.33
C ALA A 172 -0.10 8.70 9.95
N SER A 173 0.26 9.27 8.79
CA SER A 173 -0.23 10.59 8.35
C SER A 173 -1.76 10.67 8.32
N ASN A 174 -2.39 9.58 7.94
CA ASN A 174 -3.81 9.46 7.67
C ASN A 174 -4.52 8.52 8.65
N GLY A 175 -3.88 8.19 9.80
CA GLY A 175 -4.46 7.22 10.70
C GLY A 175 -3.56 6.64 11.80
N VAL A 176 -3.97 5.47 12.28
CA VAL A 176 -3.27 4.66 13.28
C VAL A 176 -3.20 3.22 12.79
N ILE A 177 -2.05 2.58 12.97
CA ILE A 177 -1.85 1.17 12.68
C ILE A 177 -1.77 0.41 14.00
N HIS A 178 -2.53 -0.68 14.08
CA HIS A 178 -2.43 -1.66 15.15
C HIS A 178 -1.96 -2.98 14.54
N VAL A 179 -0.85 -3.49 15.03
CA VAL A 179 -0.26 -4.74 14.55
C VAL A 179 -0.95 -5.91 15.23
N ILE A 180 -1.41 -6.87 14.44
CA ILE A 180 -2.09 -8.07 14.94
C ILE A 180 -1.33 -9.33 14.55
N ASP A 181 -1.40 -10.36 15.39
CA ASP A 181 -0.77 -11.67 15.16
C ASP A 181 -1.63 -12.64 14.32
N LYS A 182 -2.85 -12.25 13.97
CA LYS A 182 -3.79 -13.11 13.23
C LYS A 182 -4.61 -12.31 12.23
N VAL A 183 -4.86 -12.88 11.06
CA VAL A 183 -5.72 -12.26 10.04
C VAL A 183 -7.19 -12.41 10.42
N LEU A 184 -7.94 -11.31 10.34
CA LEU A 184 -9.37 -11.25 10.59
C LEU A 184 -10.16 -11.61 9.34
N ILE A 185 -10.94 -12.68 9.39
CA ILE A 185 -11.81 -13.10 8.29
C ILE A 185 -13.26 -12.77 8.68
N PRO A 186 -13.96 -11.92 7.90
CA PRO A 186 -15.36 -11.60 8.19
C PRO A 186 -16.23 -12.86 8.04
N PRO A 187 -17.28 -13.03 8.86
CA PRO A 187 -18.25 -14.11 8.69
C PRO A 187 -19.03 -13.94 7.37
N GLU A 188 -19.32 -15.05 6.68
CA GLU A 188 -20.12 -15.06 5.42
C GLU A 188 -21.59 -14.71 5.61
#